data_AF-A0A2N2NM72-F1
#
_entry.id   AF-A0A2N2NM72-F1
#
_cell.length_a   1.000
_cell.length_b   1.000
_cell.length_c   1.000
_cell.angle_alpha   90.00
_cell.angle_beta   90.00
_cell.angle_gamma   90.00
#
_symmetry.space_group_name_H-M   'P 1'
#
loop_
_entity.id
_entity.type
_entity.pdbx_description
1 polymer ?
#
loop_
_entity_poly.entity_id
_entity_poly.type
_entity_poly.pdbx_seq_one_letter_code
_entity_poly.pdbx_strand_id
1 'polypeptide(L)'
;MILCENQAFYTGWTKNISLRFRQHKIGNGSRYTKKNKPVKVVYWKTCKDKSTAMKKEIEIKKLTRKQKERLIFGRRNSMNLPVDFDQFEYLSIAPGRVNILGEHIDYNGGSVLPVAIDRYVYLGANKSNEQIIRITALDLNQTISFRIDEIEKKIDVRGNPLPDWSLYPAGVFWAASKQNLRISGFEGIFTSTIPMGTGLSSSAAVEVAFAALMREFCSWEIDNLELAKICQMAENQFIGVNCGLMDQFASANGVQNSLLFFNTTTLDWFPVELPDNVTIVITNSKIPRSLSNSAYNERRDSCEKALNDLRKNYPNRSNLCQISISEFEEVEKELEETLQKRAKHVIHECARVNQAINFLNDNLLFEFGELMKASHNSLRDLYEVSTPELDLLVSIANKINGCYGSRLTGAGFGGCIVSLVQSETVNKFVEELESTYFKKTGKEIETYVCKASDGVIVEWHELSTSIVD
;
A
#
# COMPACT_ATOMS: atom_id res chain seq x y z
N MET A 1 -17.42 -13.26 -3.60
CA MET A 1 -18.65 -13.78 -2.97
C MET A 1 -19.58 -12.61 -2.71
N ILE A 2 -20.84 -12.75 -3.09
CA ILE A 2 -21.86 -11.71 -2.98
C ILE A 2 -23.03 -12.26 -2.17
N LEU A 3 -23.66 -11.40 -1.37
CA LEU A 3 -24.92 -11.68 -0.70
C LEU A 3 -26.06 -11.37 -1.66
N CYS A 4 -26.98 -12.32 -1.85
CA CYS A 4 -28.19 -12.15 -2.65
C CYS A 4 -29.41 -11.83 -1.77
N GLU A 5 -30.48 -11.29 -2.37
CA GLU A 5 -31.72 -10.90 -1.68
C GLU A 5 -32.33 -12.04 -0.83
N ASN A 6 -32.15 -13.29 -1.27
CA ASN A 6 -32.60 -14.48 -0.55
C ASN A 6 -31.65 -14.94 0.56
N GLN A 7 -30.75 -14.06 1.04
CA GLN A 7 -29.76 -14.32 2.09
C GLN A 7 -28.73 -15.41 1.76
N ALA A 8 -28.65 -15.84 0.49
CA ALA A 8 -27.67 -16.82 0.05
C ALA A 8 -26.36 -16.17 -0.41
N PHE A 9 -25.26 -16.89 -0.21
CA PHE A 9 -23.95 -16.49 -0.73
C PHE A 9 -23.70 -17.08 -2.13
N TYR A 10 -23.51 -16.21 -3.12
CA TYR A 10 -23.09 -16.61 -4.45
C TYR A 10 -21.58 -16.40 -4.62
N THR A 11 -20.88 -17.43 -5.09
CA THR A 11 -19.43 -17.44 -5.30
C THR A 11 -19.10 -17.49 -6.78
N GLY A 12 -18.18 -16.62 -7.21
CA GLY A 12 -17.67 -16.53 -8.57
C GLY A 12 -16.27 -15.91 -8.58
N TRP A 13 -15.58 -15.97 -9.72
CA TRP A 13 -14.36 -15.22 -9.98
C TRP A 13 -14.60 -14.17 -11.09
N THR A 14 -13.76 -13.14 -11.13
CA THR A 14 -13.80 -12.09 -12.14
C THR A 14 -12.46 -11.38 -12.22
N LYS A 15 -12.18 -10.72 -13.34
CA LYS A 15 -11.05 -9.78 -13.47
C LYS A 15 -11.38 -8.38 -12.95
N ASN A 16 -12.66 -8.03 -12.88
CA ASN A 16 -13.14 -6.74 -12.38
C ASN A 16 -14.40 -6.97 -11.53
N ILE A 17 -14.31 -6.67 -10.24
CA ILE A 17 -15.39 -6.92 -9.26
C ILE A 17 -16.56 -5.97 -9.52
N SER A 18 -16.30 -4.67 -9.66
CA SER A 18 -17.32 -3.63 -9.85
C SER A 18 -18.16 -3.88 -11.11
N LEU A 19 -17.50 -4.11 -12.26
CA LEU A 19 -18.15 -4.42 -13.52
C LEU A 19 -18.98 -5.70 -13.42
N ARG A 20 -18.41 -6.75 -12.81
CA ARG A 20 -19.12 -8.04 -12.70
C ARG A 20 -20.32 -7.94 -11.76
N PHE A 21 -20.18 -7.23 -10.65
CA PHE A 21 -21.26 -6.98 -9.71
C PHE A 21 -22.40 -6.18 -10.38
N ARG A 22 -22.07 -5.13 -11.15
CA ARG A 22 -23.04 -4.37 -11.93
C ARG A 22 -23.75 -5.24 -12.97
N GLN A 23 -23.02 -6.09 -13.71
CA GLN A 23 -23.60 -7.07 -14.62
C GLN A 23 -24.59 -8.01 -13.92
N HIS A 24 -24.25 -8.47 -12.71
CA HIS A 24 -25.15 -9.28 -11.90
C HIS A 24 -26.40 -8.49 -11.46
N LYS A 25 -26.26 -7.22 -11.03
CA LYS A 25 -27.39 -6.35 -10.64
C LYS A 25 -28.39 -6.11 -11.77
N ILE A 26 -27.91 -5.89 -13.00
CA ILE A 26 -28.76 -5.65 -14.17
C ILE A 26 -29.29 -6.93 -14.83
N GLY A 27 -29.00 -8.12 -14.26
CA GLY A 27 -29.51 -9.40 -14.74
C GLY A 27 -28.74 -10.02 -15.91
N ASN A 28 -27.61 -9.44 -16.31
CA ASN A 28 -26.69 -9.95 -17.34
C ASN A 28 -25.59 -10.87 -16.77
N GLY A 29 -25.75 -11.30 -15.52
CA GLY A 29 -24.84 -12.20 -14.81
C GLY A 29 -25.18 -13.68 -15.00
N SER A 30 -25.11 -14.46 -13.92
CA SER A 30 -25.52 -15.86 -13.93
C SER A 30 -27.04 -16.02 -13.82
N ARG A 31 -27.57 -17.16 -14.28
CA ARG A 31 -28.99 -17.51 -14.14
C ARG A 31 -29.47 -17.42 -12.68
N TYR A 32 -28.60 -17.77 -11.73
CA TYR A 32 -28.89 -17.66 -10.30
C TYR A 32 -29.09 -16.19 -9.87
N THR A 33 -28.13 -15.33 -10.19
CA THR A 33 -28.18 -13.90 -9.81
C THR A 33 -29.26 -13.10 -10.54
N LYS A 34 -29.76 -13.61 -11.68
CA LYS A 34 -30.90 -13.03 -12.38
C LYS A 34 -32.21 -13.24 -11.60
N LYS A 35 -32.34 -14.39 -10.90
CA LYS A 35 -33.51 -14.70 -10.05
C LYS A 35 -33.38 -14.13 -8.64
N ASN A 36 -32.17 -14.10 -8.09
CA ASN A 36 -31.88 -13.58 -6.76
C ASN A 36 -30.85 -12.47 -6.90
N LYS A 37 -31.31 -11.20 -6.98
CA LYS A 37 -30.38 -10.11 -7.29
C LYS A 37 -29.34 -9.97 -6.19
N PRO A 38 -28.11 -9.57 -6.53
CA PRO A 38 -27.09 -9.32 -5.53
C PRO A 38 -27.37 -8.02 -4.77
N VAL A 39 -27.21 -8.07 -3.45
CA VAL A 39 -27.36 -6.94 -2.53
C VAL A 39 -26.01 -6.24 -2.36
N LYS A 40 -24.97 -6.98 -1.96
CA LYS A 40 -23.62 -6.47 -1.76
C LYS A 40 -22.54 -7.52 -2.02
N VAL A 41 -21.32 -7.07 -2.30
CA VAL A 41 -20.12 -7.92 -2.21
C VAL A 41 -19.84 -8.14 -0.72
N VAL A 42 -19.62 -9.39 -0.29
CA VAL A 42 -19.39 -9.70 1.14
C VAL A 42 -18.03 -10.30 1.42
N TYR A 43 -17.36 -10.83 0.40
CA TYR A 43 -16.01 -11.35 0.52
C TYR A 43 -15.39 -11.42 -0.86
N TRP A 44 -14.14 -11.04 -0.98
CA TRP A 44 -13.37 -11.25 -2.19
C TRP A 44 -11.91 -11.48 -1.80
N LYS A 45 -11.17 -12.12 -2.68
CA LYS A 45 -9.74 -12.36 -2.51
C LYS A 45 -9.08 -12.26 -3.88
N THR A 46 -8.05 -11.42 -3.98
CA THR A 46 -7.19 -11.41 -5.16
C THR A 46 -6.46 -12.74 -5.27
N CYS A 47 -6.39 -13.29 -6.48
CA CYS A 47 -5.63 -14.49 -6.78
C CYS A 47 -4.64 -14.15 -7.90
N LYS A 48 -3.52 -14.88 -7.95
CA LYS A 48 -2.45 -14.63 -8.93
C LYS A 48 -2.87 -14.72 -10.39
N ASP A 49 -3.74 -15.68 -10.71
CA ASP A 49 -4.19 -15.93 -12.06
C ASP A 49 -5.60 -16.50 -12.08
N LYS A 50 -6.16 -16.63 -13.29
CA LYS A 50 -7.49 -17.21 -13.52
C LYS A 50 -7.60 -18.65 -13.00
N SER A 51 -6.57 -19.47 -13.16
CA SER A 51 -6.58 -20.89 -12.76
C SER A 51 -6.69 -21.01 -11.24
N THR A 52 -5.89 -20.24 -10.51
CA THR A 52 -5.88 -20.13 -9.06
C THR A 52 -7.21 -19.56 -8.56
N ALA A 53 -7.75 -18.52 -9.21
CA ALA A 53 -9.06 -17.97 -8.87
C ALA A 53 -10.18 -18.99 -9.05
N MET A 54 -10.17 -19.77 -10.14
CA MET A 54 -11.15 -20.83 -10.40
C MET A 54 -11.02 -21.99 -9.40
N LYS A 55 -9.80 -22.41 -9.04
CA LYS A 55 -9.56 -23.39 -7.98
C LYS A 55 -10.11 -22.90 -6.65
N LYS A 56 -9.85 -21.63 -6.31
CA LYS A 56 -10.36 -21.01 -5.06
C LYS A 56 -11.87 -20.86 -5.07
N GLU A 57 -12.48 -20.54 -6.21
CA GLU A 57 -13.93 -20.53 -6.38
C GLU A 57 -14.53 -21.91 -6.07
N ILE A 58 -13.94 -22.99 -6.60
CA ILE A 58 -14.38 -24.38 -6.34
C ILE A 58 -14.23 -24.72 -4.85
N GLU A 59 -13.07 -24.39 -4.25
CA GLU A 59 -12.82 -24.61 -2.82
C GLU A 59 -13.88 -23.90 -1.96
N ILE A 60 -14.12 -22.61 -2.21
CA ILE A 60 -15.13 -21.82 -1.47
C ILE A 60 -16.54 -22.36 -1.71
N LYS A 61 -16.87 -22.83 -2.92
CA LYS A 61 -18.19 -23.43 -3.20
C LYS A 61 -18.46 -24.66 -2.36
N LYS A 62 -17.43 -25.45 -2.03
CA LYS A 62 -17.52 -26.65 -1.16
C LYS A 62 -17.70 -26.32 0.32
N LEU A 63 -17.42 -25.09 0.75
CA LEU A 63 -17.57 -24.69 2.15
C LEU A 63 -19.04 -24.65 2.56
N THR A 64 -19.31 -25.09 3.80
CA THR A 64 -20.60 -24.93 4.46
C THR A 64 -20.92 -23.45 4.65
N ARG A 65 -22.20 -23.13 4.92
CA ARG A 65 -22.60 -21.75 5.24
C ARG A 65 -21.77 -21.18 6.40
N LYS A 66 -21.63 -21.94 7.50
CA LYS A 66 -20.83 -21.55 8.67
C LYS A 66 -19.35 -21.32 8.35
N GLN A 67 -18.78 -22.12 7.45
CA GLN A 67 -17.39 -21.90 6.99
C GLN A 67 -17.25 -20.66 6.10
N LYS A 68 -18.23 -20.38 5.24
CA LYS A 68 -18.26 -19.12 4.46
C LYS A 68 -18.44 -17.92 5.36
N GLU A 69 -19.31 -18.00 6.37
CA GLU A 69 -19.49 -16.98 7.40
C GLU A 69 -18.18 -16.74 8.15
N ARG A 70 -17.41 -17.77 8.50
CA ARG A 70 -16.06 -17.58 9.05
C ARG A 70 -15.07 -16.89 8.10
N LEU A 71 -15.18 -17.09 6.79
CA LEU A 71 -14.36 -16.33 5.83
C LEU A 71 -14.77 -14.85 5.74
N ILE A 72 -16.04 -14.55 5.98
CA ILE A 72 -16.60 -13.19 5.92
C ILE A 72 -16.36 -12.45 7.26
N PHE A 73 -16.50 -13.15 8.39
CA PHE A 73 -16.64 -12.57 9.73
C PHE A 73 -15.59 -13.04 10.74
N GLY A 74 -14.71 -13.96 10.37
CA GLY A 74 -13.91 -14.73 11.32
C GLY A 74 -12.46 -14.29 11.49
N ARG A 75 -11.96 -13.23 10.82
CA ARG A 75 -10.54 -12.84 10.97
C ARG A 75 -10.30 -12.13 12.28
N ARG A 76 -11.26 -11.33 12.77
CA ARG A 76 -11.27 -10.68 14.10
C ARG A 76 -10.76 -11.57 15.23
N ASN A 77 -11.32 -12.78 15.34
CA ASN A 77 -10.98 -13.75 16.40
C ASN A 77 -9.60 -14.42 16.22
N SER A 78 -8.98 -14.28 15.04
CA SER A 78 -7.67 -14.85 14.73
C SER A 78 -6.54 -13.82 14.73
N MET A 79 -6.87 -12.52 14.83
CA MET A 79 -5.89 -11.44 14.89
C MET A 79 -5.64 -11.04 16.35
N ASN A 80 -4.37 -10.84 16.69
CA ASN A 80 -3.99 -10.21 17.96
C ASN A 80 -4.24 -8.70 17.82
N LEU A 81 -5.48 -8.28 18.06
CA LEU A 81 -5.88 -6.88 18.00
C LEU A 81 -5.21 -6.09 19.14
N PRO A 82 -4.71 -4.87 18.89
CA PRO A 82 -4.03 -4.06 19.91
C PRO A 82 -4.99 -3.55 21.00
N VAL A 83 -6.29 -3.46 20.67
CA VAL A 83 -7.36 -3.02 21.57
C VAL A 83 -8.62 -3.84 21.29
N ASP A 84 -9.54 -3.85 22.25
CA ASP A 84 -10.86 -4.42 22.06
C ASP A 84 -11.73 -3.48 21.22
N PHE A 85 -12.21 -3.99 20.10
CA PHE A 85 -13.09 -3.27 19.19
C PHE A 85 -14.54 -3.78 19.27
N ASP A 86 -14.89 -4.74 20.13
CA ASP A 86 -16.13 -5.56 20.02
C ASP A 86 -17.42 -4.75 20.15
N GLN A 87 -17.30 -3.55 20.72
CA GLN A 87 -18.34 -2.52 20.75
C GLN A 87 -18.63 -1.83 19.40
N PHE A 88 -17.81 -2.06 18.37
CA PHE A 88 -17.99 -1.48 17.04
C PHE A 88 -18.50 -2.51 16.04
N GLU A 89 -19.61 -2.18 15.37
CA GLU A 89 -20.23 -2.98 14.31
C GLU A 89 -19.26 -3.24 13.16
N TYR A 90 -18.36 -2.30 12.84
CA TYR A 90 -17.38 -2.44 11.76
C TYR A 90 -15.95 -2.31 12.27
N LEU A 91 -15.05 -3.10 11.67
CA LEU A 91 -13.61 -3.03 11.85
C LEU A 91 -12.93 -2.99 10.47
N SER A 92 -12.33 -1.85 10.12
CA SER A 92 -11.51 -1.68 8.93
C SER A 92 -10.03 -1.84 9.29
N ILE A 93 -9.32 -2.68 8.56
CA ILE A 93 -7.92 -3.04 8.81
C ILE A 93 -7.13 -2.80 7.53
N ALA A 94 -6.25 -1.81 7.53
CA ALA A 94 -5.41 -1.47 6.37
C ALA A 94 -3.92 -1.64 6.70
N PRO A 95 -3.16 -2.40 5.90
CA PRO A 95 -1.74 -2.59 6.14
C PRO A 95 -0.92 -1.36 5.74
N GLY A 96 0.22 -1.17 6.40
CA GLY A 96 1.32 -0.39 5.87
C GLY A 96 1.95 -1.12 4.68
N ARG A 97 2.96 -0.50 4.08
CA ARG A 97 3.67 -1.09 2.93
C ARG A 97 5.15 -0.75 2.96
N VAL A 98 5.94 -1.58 2.29
CA VAL A 98 7.33 -1.26 1.95
C VAL A 98 7.55 -1.49 0.46
N ASN A 99 8.38 -0.67 -0.18
CA ASN A 99 8.74 -0.86 -1.58
C ASN A 99 10.02 -1.71 -1.67
N ILE A 100 9.93 -2.89 -2.30
CA ILE A 100 11.08 -3.81 -2.41
C ILE A 100 12.01 -3.36 -3.52
N LEU A 101 11.49 -2.91 -4.66
CA LEU A 101 12.28 -2.47 -5.81
C LEU A 101 11.50 -1.47 -6.66
N GLY A 102 12.19 -0.55 -7.34
CA GLY A 102 11.56 0.46 -8.18
C GLY A 102 11.28 1.76 -7.45
N GLU A 103 12.27 2.34 -6.77
CA GLU A 103 12.07 3.69 -6.21
C GLU A 103 12.20 4.77 -7.27
N HIS A 104 11.49 5.87 -7.08
CA HIS A 104 11.58 7.06 -7.92
C HIS A 104 11.28 6.84 -9.40
N ILE A 105 10.62 5.73 -9.73
CA ILE A 105 10.15 5.44 -11.08
C ILE A 105 8.62 5.51 -11.22
N ASP A 106 7.89 5.56 -10.11
CA ASP A 106 6.43 5.67 -10.09
C ASP A 106 5.92 6.94 -10.79
N TYR A 107 6.53 8.10 -10.54
CA TYR A 107 6.24 9.36 -11.26
C TYR A 107 6.97 9.48 -12.60
N ASN A 108 7.83 8.52 -12.95
CA ASN A 108 8.49 8.42 -14.26
C ASN A 108 7.86 7.35 -15.17
N GLY A 109 6.67 6.85 -14.80
CA GLY A 109 5.88 5.90 -15.58
C GLY A 109 6.40 4.46 -15.55
N GLY A 110 7.26 4.14 -14.59
CA GLY A 110 7.82 2.82 -14.36
C GLY A 110 6.86 1.86 -13.67
N SER A 111 7.30 0.60 -13.58
CA SER A 111 6.62 -0.40 -12.75
C SER A 111 7.35 -0.53 -11.42
N VAL A 112 6.61 -0.64 -10.32
CA VAL A 112 7.14 -0.75 -8.96
C VAL A 112 6.83 -2.13 -8.39
N LEU A 113 7.54 -2.51 -7.33
CA LEU A 113 7.39 -3.81 -6.68
C LEU A 113 7.15 -3.68 -5.15
N PRO A 114 6.06 -3.01 -4.71
CA PRO A 114 5.74 -2.88 -3.30
C PRO A 114 5.14 -4.16 -2.71
N VAL A 115 5.07 -4.18 -1.38
CA VAL A 115 4.42 -5.23 -0.60
C VAL A 115 3.69 -4.63 0.61
N ALA A 116 2.46 -5.06 0.82
CA ALA A 116 1.72 -4.79 2.05
C ALA A 116 2.31 -5.61 3.19
N ILE A 117 2.55 -5.00 4.35
CA ILE A 117 3.18 -5.66 5.51
C ILE A 117 2.17 -5.91 6.62
N ASP A 118 2.44 -6.90 7.47
CA ASP A 118 1.67 -7.25 8.65
C ASP A 118 1.82 -6.25 9.82
N ARG A 119 1.72 -4.96 9.49
CA ARG A 119 1.58 -3.83 10.39
C ARG A 119 0.39 -3.03 9.89
N TYR A 120 -0.56 -2.73 10.76
CA TYR A 120 -1.88 -2.28 10.35
C TYR A 120 -2.35 -1.03 11.08
N VAL A 121 -3.18 -0.24 10.40
CA VAL A 121 -4.17 0.65 11.01
C VAL A 121 -5.43 -0.17 11.26
N TYR A 122 -5.97 -0.07 12.48
CA TYR A 122 -7.23 -0.67 12.89
C TYR A 122 -8.23 0.44 13.20
N LEU A 123 -9.37 0.45 12.52
CA LEU A 123 -10.44 1.44 12.66
C LEU A 123 -11.75 0.74 13.01
N GLY A 124 -12.18 0.87 14.26
CA GLY A 124 -13.50 0.44 14.73
C GLY A 124 -14.50 1.57 14.61
N ALA A 125 -15.68 1.33 14.03
CA ALA A 125 -16.69 2.37 13.87
C ALA A 125 -18.13 1.86 13.87
N ASN A 126 -19.03 2.72 14.35
CA ASN A 126 -20.48 2.55 14.28
C ASN A 126 -21.07 3.65 13.38
N LYS A 127 -21.88 3.23 12.41
CA LYS A 127 -22.52 4.16 11.49
C LYS A 127 -23.53 5.04 12.24
N SER A 128 -23.57 6.32 11.88
CA SER A 128 -24.53 7.29 12.42
C SER A 128 -25.41 7.86 11.30
N ASN A 129 -26.64 8.24 11.65
CA ASN A 129 -27.55 8.96 10.75
C ASN A 129 -27.31 10.48 10.78
N GLU A 130 -26.47 10.97 11.70
CA GLU A 130 -26.10 12.37 11.78
C GLU A 130 -25.14 12.77 10.65
N GLN A 131 -25.05 14.07 10.36
CA GLN A 131 -24.09 14.63 9.39
C GLN A 131 -22.74 14.97 10.05
N ILE A 132 -22.37 14.22 11.08
CA ILE A 132 -21.16 14.44 11.89
C ILE A 132 -20.32 13.17 11.87
N ILE A 133 -19.00 13.37 11.73
CA ILE A 133 -18.00 12.33 11.87
C ILE A 133 -17.22 12.61 13.15
N ARG A 134 -17.19 11.65 14.07
CA ARG A 134 -16.43 11.69 15.33
C ARG A 134 -15.36 10.60 15.31
N ILE A 135 -14.11 11.01 15.47
CA ILE A 135 -12.95 10.10 15.39
C ILE A 135 -12.07 10.31 16.61
N THR A 136 -11.72 9.22 17.29
CA THR A 136 -10.68 9.21 18.32
C THR A 136 -9.43 8.49 17.80
N ALA A 137 -8.31 9.22 17.73
CA ALA A 137 -6.98 8.67 17.49
C ALA A 137 -6.38 8.22 18.83
N LEU A 138 -6.38 6.91 19.10
CA LEU A 138 -5.97 6.37 20.41
C LEU A 138 -4.49 6.67 20.71
N ASP A 139 -3.62 6.47 19.71
CA ASP A 139 -2.16 6.66 19.86
C ASP A 139 -1.77 8.12 20.14
N LEU A 140 -2.65 9.07 19.78
CA LEU A 140 -2.47 10.50 20.01
C LEU A 140 -3.29 11.04 21.18
N ASN A 141 -4.16 10.21 21.78
CA ASN A 141 -5.12 10.62 22.80
C ASN A 141 -5.94 11.87 22.41
N GLN A 142 -6.38 11.93 21.15
CA GLN A 142 -7.12 13.06 20.59
C GLN A 142 -8.44 12.61 19.99
N THR A 143 -9.51 13.37 20.24
CA THR A 143 -10.82 13.18 19.63
C THR A 143 -11.21 14.43 18.86
N ILE A 144 -11.66 14.24 17.62
CA ILE A 144 -12.15 15.32 16.77
C ILE A 144 -13.58 15.02 16.33
N SER A 145 -14.34 16.08 16.03
CA SER A 145 -15.63 15.95 15.36
C SER A 145 -15.77 17.04 14.33
N PHE A 146 -16.18 16.70 13.12
CA PHE A 146 -16.40 17.66 12.04
C PHE A 146 -17.64 17.29 11.23
N ARG A 147 -18.25 18.29 10.59
CA ARG A 147 -19.46 18.10 9.80
C ARG A 147 -19.13 17.73 8.37
N ILE A 148 -19.94 16.85 7.78
CA ILE A 148 -19.76 16.38 6.40
C ILE A 148 -19.93 17.52 5.39
N ASP A 149 -20.86 18.44 5.64
CA ASP A 149 -21.15 19.60 4.79
C ASP A 149 -20.10 20.73 4.89
N GLU A 150 -19.14 20.62 5.80
CA GLU A 150 -18.10 21.62 6.04
C GLU A 150 -16.68 21.10 5.89
N ILE A 151 -16.48 19.88 5.38
CA ILE A 151 -15.15 19.24 5.26
C ILE A 151 -14.14 20.15 4.52
N GLU A 152 -14.58 20.87 3.49
CA GLU A 152 -13.72 21.78 2.70
C GLU A 152 -13.08 22.90 3.54
N LYS A 153 -13.72 23.30 4.64
CA LYS A 153 -13.24 24.35 5.53
C LYS A 153 -12.10 23.89 6.43
N LYS A 154 -11.86 22.57 6.54
CA LYS A 154 -10.84 21.97 7.43
C LYS A 154 -10.96 22.43 8.89
N ILE A 155 -12.20 22.49 9.39
CA ILE A 155 -12.50 22.86 10.78
C ILE A 155 -13.30 21.77 11.50
N ASP A 156 -13.20 21.77 12.82
CA ASP A 156 -14.05 20.98 13.71
C ASP A 156 -15.43 21.63 13.91
N VAL A 157 -16.35 20.93 14.60
CA VAL A 157 -17.69 21.42 14.93
C VAL A 157 -17.70 22.69 15.81
N ARG A 158 -16.56 23.11 16.35
CA ARG A 158 -16.39 24.33 17.16
C ARG A 158 -15.74 25.47 16.35
N GLY A 159 -15.37 25.23 15.08
CA GLY A 159 -14.72 26.20 14.22
C GLY A 159 -13.19 26.26 14.35
N ASN A 160 -12.56 25.35 15.09
CA ASN A 160 -11.10 25.29 15.18
C ASN A 160 -10.52 24.53 13.99
N PRO A 161 -9.30 24.86 13.52
CA PRO A 161 -8.62 24.08 12.50
C PRO A 161 -8.47 22.60 12.88
N LEU A 162 -8.65 21.71 11.91
CA LEU A 162 -8.42 20.28 12.08
C LEU A 162 -6.93 20.00 12.36
N PRO A 163 -6.59 19.15 13.34
CA PRO A 163 -5.25 18.63 13.51
C PRO A 163 -4.74 17.89 12.27
N ASP A 164 -3.43 17.94 11.99
CA ASP A 164 -2.80 17.36 10.80
C ASP A 164 -3.21 15.90 10.53
N TRP A 165 -3.26 15.06 11.58
CA TRP A 165 -3.64 13.66 11.41
C TRP A 165 -5.08 13.48 10.92
N SER A 166 -5.99 14.40 11.28
CA SER A 166 -7.39 14.31 10.91
C SER A 166 -7.68 14.86 9.51
N LEU A 167 -6.71 15.56 8.91
CA LEU A 167 -6.76 15.96 7.50
C LEU A 167 -6.76 14.75 6.56
N TYR A 168 -6.14 13.62 6.95
CA TYR A 168 -6.14 12.38 6.15
C TYR A 168 -7.55 11.78 6.00
N PRO A 169 -8.28 11.41 7.08
CA PRO A 169 -9.65 10.94 6.95
C PRO A 169 -10.58 12.01 6.36
N ALA A 170 -10.45 13.29 6.76
CA ALA A 170 -11.26 14.37 6.18
C ALA A 170 -11.03 14.51 4.67
N GLY A 171 -9.78 14.39 4.20
CA GLY A 171 -9.42 14.43 2.79
C GLY A 171 -10.02 13.29 2.00
N VAL A 172 -10.05 12.07 2.55
CA VAL A 172 -10.72 10.92 1.93
C VAL A 172 -12.19 11.20 1.70
N PHE A 173 -12.88 11.75 2.70
CA PHE A 173 -14.30 12.09 2.58
C PHE A 173 -14.52 13.25 1.61
N TRP A 174 -13.64 14.25 1.60
CA TRP A 174 -13.65 15.30 0.60
C TRP A 174 -13.51 14.74 -0.82
N ALA A 175 -12.51 13.88 -1.05
CA ALA A 175 -12.25 13.29 -2.36
C ALA A 175 -13.43 12.42 -2.81
N ALA A 176 -14.03 11.65 -1.89
CA ALA A 176 -15.24 10.88 -2.15
C ALA A 176 -16.41 11.77 -2.57
N SER A 177 -16.63 12.90 -1.89
CA SER A 177 -17.67 13.88 -2.25
C SER A 177 -17.45 14.44 -3.66
N LYS A 178 -16.21 14.78 -4.03
CA LYS A 178 -15.86 15.24 -5.39
C LYS A 178 -16.10 14.18 -6.47
N GLN A 179 -16.07 12.90 -6.10
CA GLN A 179 -16.43 11.78 -6.98
C GLN A 179 -17.92 11.40 -6.92
N ASN A 180 -18.78 12.23 -6.29
CA ASN A 180 -20.20 11.98 -6.09
C ASN A 180 -20.51 10.69 -5.30
N LEU A 181 -19.59 10.25 -4.45
CA LEU A 181 -19.79 9.13 -3.56
C LEU A 181 -20.45 9.61 -2.26
N ARG A 182 -21.49 8.89 -1.82
CA ARG A 182 -22.22 9.23 -0.60
C ARG A 182 -21.32 9.07 0.64
N ILE A 183 -21.48 9.95 1.62
CA ILE A 183 -20.79 9.88 2.91
C ILE A 183 -21.85 9.80 4.00
N SER A 184 -21.60 8.98 5.03
CA SER A 184 -22.44 8.92 6.24
C SER A 184 -21.66 9.39 7.45
N GLY A 185 -22.36 9.93 8.45
CA GLY A 185 -21.77 10.14 9.75
C GLY A 185 -21.39 8.81 10.41
N PHE A 186 -20.47 8.88 11.34
CA PHE A 186 -20.09 7.75 12.19
C PHE A 186 -19.35 8.24 13.43
N GLU A 187 -19.29 7.35 14.42
CA GLU A 187 -18.38 7.46 15.54
C GLU A 187 -17.43 6.26 15.52
N GLY A 188 -16.14 6.52 15.71
CA GLY A 188 -15.15 5.46 15.69
C GLY A 188 -13.83 5.83 16.33
N ILE A 189 -13.03 4.81 16.57
CA ILE A 189 -11.68 4.92 17.14
C ILE A 189 -10.70 4.22 16.21
N PHE A 190 -9.46 4.70 16.16
CA PHE A 190 -8.39 3.98 15.46
C PHE A 190 -7.06 4.02 16.21
N THR A 191 -6.25 3.00 15.95
CA THR A 191 -4.86 2.85 16.42
C THR A 191 -4.03 2.19 15.31
N SER A 192 -2.71 2.30 15.39
CA SER A 192 -1.77 1.79 14.41
C SER A 192 -0.67 0.96 15.06
N THR A 193 -0.38 -0.19 14.45
CA THR A 193 0.86 -0.96 14.69
C THR A 193 1.95 -0.61 13.67
N ILE A 194 1.66 0.27 12.71
CA ILE A 194 2.65 0.80 11.77
C ILE A 194 3.50 1.84 12.51
N PRO A 195 4.82 1.67 12.57
CA PRO A 195 5.72 2.61 13.21
C PRO A 195 5.64 4.01 12.59
N MET A 196 5.39 5.03 13.42
CA MET A 196 5.27 6.41 12.97
C MET A 196 6.59 6.96 12.41
N GLY A 197 6.52 7.74 11.33
CA GLY A 197 7.67 8.44 10.77
C GLY A 197 8.71 7.56 10.06
N THR A 198 8.46 6.26 9.91
CA THR A 198 9.42 5.31 9.31
C THR A 198 9.38 5.24 7.78
N GLY A 199 8.39 5.88 7.15
CA GLY A 199 8.19 5.78 5.70
C GLY A 199 7.52 4.49 5.25
N LEU A 200 6.90 3.75 6.17
CA LEU A 200 6.07 2.57 5.89
C LEU A 200 4.60 2.90 5.49
N SER A 201 4.39 4.14 5.06
CA SER A 201 3.11 4.72 4.63
C SER A 201 1.95 4.53 5.59
N SER A 202 2.17 5.02 6.81
CA SER A 202 1.09 5.19 7.79
C SER A 202 -0.02 6.10 7.26
N SER A 203 0.27 7.15 6.47
CA SER A 203 -0.75 8.02 5.87
C SER A 203 -1.67 7.25 4.93
N ALA A 204 -1.11 6.56 3.94
CA ALA A 204 -1.88 5.77 2.99
C ALA A 204 -2.70 4.67 3.68
N ALA A 205 -2.16 4.00 4.71
CA ALA A 205 -2.91 3.00 5.47
C ALA A 205 -4.11 3.63 6.22
N VAL A 206 -3.93 4.81 6.82
CA VAL A 206 -5.04 5.56 7.43
C VAL A 206 -6.10 5.90 6.37
N GLU A 207 -5.69 6.53 5.26
CA GLU A 207 -6.61 6.91 4.18
C GLU A 207 -7.41 5.70 3.67
N VAL A 208 -6.71 4.61 3.38
CA VAL A 208 -7.31 3.36 2.87
C VAL A 208 -8.27 2.74 3.90
N ALA A 209 -7.93 2.75 5.19
CA ALA A 209 -8.81 2.23 6.24
C ALA A 209 -10.14 3.01 6.30
N PHE A 210 -10.08 4.34 6.27
CA PHE A 210 -11.27 5.20 6.30
C PHE A 210 -12.08 5.14 5.00
N ALA A 211 -11.41 5.07 3.84
CA ALA A 211 -12.06 4.91 2.54
C ALA A 211 -12.80 3.57 2.44
N ALA A 212 -12.17 2.49 2.92
CA ALA A 212 -12.76 1.15 2.90
C ALA A 212 -13.97 1.06 3.86
N LEU A 213 -13.87 1.65 5.05
CA LEU A 213 -15.01 1.77 5.97
C LEU A 213 -16.19 2.49 5.32
N MET A 214 -15.93 3.65 4.70
CA MET A 214 -16.98 4.44 4.07
C MET A 214 -17.59 3.73 2.85
N ARG A 215 -16.77 2.99 2.08
CA ARG A 215 -17.26 2.11 1.02
C ARG A 215 -18.29 1.12 1.55
N GLU A 216 -18.08 0.50 2.71
CA GLU A 216 -19.05 -0.42 3.31
C GLU A 216 -20.29 0.31 3.82
N PHE A 217 -20.12 1.40 4.58
CA PHE A 217 -21.25 2.19 5.10
C PHE A 217 -22.18 2.70 4.01
N CYS A 218 -21.62 3.17 2.91
CA CYS A 218 -22.35 3.82 1.83
C CYS A 218 -22.50 2.95 0.59
N SER A 219 -22.04 1.68 0.64
CA SER A 219 -22.11 0.71 -0.45
C SER A 219 -21.53 1.24 -1.77
N TRP A 220 -20.34 1.86 -1.72
CA TRP A 220 -19.69 2.35 -2.94
C TRP A 220 -19.38 1.20 -3.90
N GLU A 221 -19.77 1.34 -5.16
CA GLU A 221 -19.53 0.33 -6.20
C GLU A 221 -18.15 0.49 -6.86
N ILE A 222 -17.09 0.53 -6.04
CA ILE A 222 -15.71 0.74 -6.48
C ILE A 222 -14.78 -0.39 -6.00
N ASP A 223 -13.77 -0.71 -6.80
CA ASP A 223 -12.74 -1.68 -6.43
C ASP A 223 -11.61 -1.03 -5.58
N ASN A 224 -10.61 -1.83 -5.21
CA ASN A 224 -9.50 -1.36 -4.37
C ASN A 224 -8.53 -0.43 -5.10
N LEU A 225 -8.45 -0.49 -6.43
CA LEU A 225 -7.64 0.45 -7.22
C LEU A 225 -8.33 1.81 -7.32
N GLU A 226 -9.64 1.82 -7.55
CA GLU A 226 -10.46 3.03 -7.49
C GLU A 226 -10.44 3.66 -6.09
N LEU A 227 -10.51 2.84 -5.04
CA LEU A 227 -10.35 3.27 -3.65
C LEU A 227 -8.99 3.92 -3.39
N ALA A 228 -7.90 3.32 -3.89
CA ALA A 228 -6.56 3.88 -3.78
C ALA A 228 -6.44 5.25 -4.47
N LYS A 229 -7.10 5.44 -5.62
CA LYS A 229 -7.13 6.73 -6.33
C LYS A 229 -7.86 7.83 -5.55
N ILE A 230 -8.93 7.49 -4.83
CA ILE A 230 -9.62 8.45 -3.94
C ILE A 230 -8.67 8.90 -2.83
N CYS A 231 -7.95 7.96 -2.22
CA CYS A 231 -6.96 8.25 -1.18
C CYS A 231 -5.81 9.12 -1.72
N GLN A 232 -5.27 8.77 -2.90
CA GLN A 232 -4.24 9.58 -3.56
C GLN A 232 -4.74 11.01 -3.88
N MET A 233 -5.98 11.14 -4.32
CA MET A 233 -6.59 12.45 -4.59
C MET A 233 -6.72 13.27 -3.30
N ALA A 234 -7.07 12.64 -2.17
CA ALA A 234 -7.08 13.28 -0.87
C ALA A 234 -5.69 13.83 -0.52
N GLU A 235 -4.66 13.00 -0.55
CA GLU A 235 -3.29 13.38 -0.17
C GLU A 235 -2.77 14.55 -1.04
N ASN A 236 -2.93 14.44 -2.36
CA ASN A 236 -2.44 15.44 -3.31
C ASN A 236 -3.22 16.77 -3.25
N GLN A 237 -4.56 16.72 -3.27
CA GLN A 237 -5.37 17.91 -3.53
C GLN A 237 -5.99 18.51 -2.27
N PHE A 238 -6.25 17.69 -1.24
CA PHE A 238 -6.79 18.17 0.02
C PHE A 238 -5.68 18.47 1.03
N ILE A 239 -4.77 17.52 1.27
CA ILE A 239 -3.66 17.73 2.22
C ILE A 239 -2.55 18.58 1.58
N GLY A 240 -2.30 18.42 0.28
CA GLY A 240 -1.27 19.17 -0.46
C GLY A 240 0.09 18.48 -0.50
N VAL A 241 0.13 17.16 -0.27
CA VAL A 241 1.36 16.36 -0.30
C VAL A 241 1.41 15.60 -1.62
N ASN A 242 2.36 15.97 -2.48
CA ASN A 242 2.54 15.34 -3.78
C ASN A 242 3.07 13.89 -3.64
N CYS A 243 2.27 12.91 -4.05
CA CYS A 243 2.59 11.48 -4.00
C CYS A 243 2.13 10.70 -5.25
N GLY A 244 2.82 9.59 -5.52
CA GLY A 244 2.39 8.58 -6.48
C GLY A 244 1.25 7.72 -5.94
N LEU A 245 0.76 6.76 -6.75
CA LEU A 245 -0.36 5.88 -6.37
C LEU A 245 0.08 4.61 -5.61
N MET A 246 1.39 4.34 -5.57
CA MET A 246 1.97 3.08 -5.08
C MET A 246 1.54 2.74 -3.65
N ASP A 247 1.55 3.72 -2.75
CA ASP A 247 1.35 3.50 -1.32
C ASP A 247 -0.07 3.06 -1.01
N GLN A 248 -1.03 3.85 -1.48
CA GLN A 248 -2.45 3.56 -1.39
C GLN A 248 -2.78 2.28 -2.15
N PHE A 249 -2.17 2.06 -3.32
CA PHE A 249 -2.36 0.85 -4.10
C PHE A 249 -1.92 -0.38 -3.33
N ALA A 250 -0.71 -0.39 -2.76
CA ALA A 250 -0.18 -1.53 -2.02
C ALA A 250 -0.98 -1.81 -0.76
N SER A 251 -1.31 -0.77 0.00
CA SER A 251 -2.15 -0.88 1.20
C SER A 251 -3.54 -1.46 0.87
N ALA A 252 -4.15 -1.02 -0.23
CA ALA A 252 -5.44 -1.53 -0.65
C ALA A 252 -5.37 -2.93 -1.29
N ASN A 253 -4.39 -3.21 -2.17
CA ASN A 253 -4.39 -4.39 -3.06
C ASN A 253 -3.41 -5.50 -2.65
N GLY A 254 -2.82 -5.41 -1.45
CA GLY A 254 -1.96 -6.44 -0.87
C GLY A 254 -2.48 -7.87 -1.07
N VAL A 255 -1.56 -8.79 -1.30
CA VAL A 255 -1.84 -10.22 -1.41
C VAL A 255 -0.89 -10.94 -0.47
N GLN A 256 -1.46 -11.72 0.46
CA GLN A 256 -0.67 -12.51 1.39
C GLN A 256 0.42 -13.33 0.68
N ASN A 257 1.64 -13.32 1.22
CA ASN A 257 2.82 -13.99 0.67
C ASN A 257 3.18 -13.56 -0.76
N SER A 258 2.93 -12.29 -1.14
CA SER A 258 3.29 -11.80 -2.47
C SER A 258 3.77 -10.35 -2.46
N LEU A 259 4.73 -10.04 -3.33
CA LEU A 259 4.97 -8.69 -3.82
C LEU A 259 3.89 -8.33 -4.85
N LEU A 260 3.76 -7.05 -5.18
CA LEU A 260 2.83 -6.56 -6.18
C LEU A 260 3.62 -5.91 -7.32
N PHE A 261 3.66 -6.54 -8.49
CA PHE A 261 4.10 -5.79 -9.68
C PHE A 261 3.00 -4.79 -10.02
N PHE A 262 3.33 -3.51 -10.12
CA PHE A 262 2.37 -2.45 -10.43
C PHE A 262 2.94 -1.45 -11.43
N ASN A 263 2.36 -1.40 -12.62
CA ASN A 263 2.68 -0.38 -13.61
C ASN A 263 1.89 0.90 -13.31
N THR A 264 2.57 1.98 -12.95
CA THR A 264 1.90 3.22 -12.51
C THR A 264 1.28 4.01 -13.65
N THR A 265 1.62 3.69 -14.91
CA THR A 265 1.06 4.33 -16.11
C THR A 265 -0.19 3.61 -16.61
N THR A 266 -0.09 2.31 -16.87
CA THR A 266 -1.20 1.52 -17.41
C THR A 266 -2.17 1.08 -16.33
N LEU A 267 -1.72 1.10 -15.06
CA LEU A 267 -2.40 0.57 -13.89
C LEU A 267 -2.58 -0.96 -13.91
N ASP A 268 -1.87 -1.65 -14.81
CA ASP A 268 -1.81 -3.10 -14.81
C ASP A 268 -0.98 -3.59 -13.62
N TRP A 269 -1.46 -4.64 -12.97
CA TRP A 269 -0.78 -5.23 -11.83
C TRP A 269 -1.09 -6.71 -11.68
N PHE A 270 -0.18 -7.42 -11.00
CA PHE A 270 -0.37 -8.80 -10.59
C PHE A 270 0.52 -9.12 -9.38
N PRO A 271 0.10 -10.05 -8.51
CA PRO A 271 0.95 -10.47 -7.40
C PRO A 271 2.07 -11.39 -7.90
N VAL A 272 3.24 -11.26 -7.27
CA VAL A 272 4.44 -12.07 -7.50
C VAL A 272 4.74 -12.80 -6.19
N GLU A 273 4.66 -14.13 -6.23
CA GLU A 273 4.71 -14.98 -5.04
C GLU A 273 6.08 -14.89 -4.36
N LEU A 274 6.09 -14.66 -3.04
CA LEU A 274 7.29 -14.78 -2.22
C LEU A 274 7.35 -16.19 -1.63
N PRO A 275 8.50 -16.87 -1.71
CA PRO A 275 8.68 -18.15 -1.03
C PRO A 275 8.48 -18.04 0.48
N ASP A 276 7.86 -19.06 1.09
CA ASP A 276 7.52 -19.08 2.52
C ASP A 276 8.74 -18.99 3.45
N ASN A 277 9.94 -19.31 2.95
CA ASN A 277 11.21 -19.22 3.67
C ASN A 277 11.90 -17.85 3.56
N VAL A 278 11.22 -16.85 3.00
CA VAL A 278 11.70 -15.46 2.91
C VAL A 278 10.96 -14.59 3.91
N THR A 279 11.71 -13.73 4.58
CA THR A 279 11.19 -12.75 5.54
C THR A 279 11.65 -11.36 5.18
N ILE A 280 10.75 -10.39 5.33
CA ILE A 280 11.01 -8.98 5.05
C ILE A 280 11.45 -8.35 6.36
N VAL A 281 12.66 -7.80 6.42
CA VAL A 281 13.14 -7.06 7.57
C VAL A 281 13.27 -5.59 7.19
N ILE A 282 12.55 -4.73 7.90
CA ILE A 282 12.65 -3.29 7.76
C ILE A 282 13.49 -2.76 8.92
N THR A 283 14.48 -1.93 8.63
CA THR A 283 15.33 -1.33 9.67
C THR A 283 15.29 0.18 9.56
N ASN A 284 14.75 0.83 10.58
CA ASN A 284 14.71 2.29 10.71
C ASN A 284 16.04 2.79 11.28
N SER A 285 16.72 3.65 10.52
CA SER A 285 17.96 4.31 10.94
C SER A 285 17.76 5.33 12.06
N LYS A 286 16.51 5.70 12.37
CA LYS A 286 16.11 6.82 13.25
C LYS A 286 16.65 8.19 12.80
N ILE A 287 17.21 8.28 11.58
CA ILE A 287 17.64 9.54 10.99
C ILE A 287 16.41 10.25 10.39
N PRO A 288 16.09 11.47 10.85
CA PRO A 288 14.92 12.21 10.37
C PRO A 288 15.11 12.70 8.93
N ARG A 289 14.01 12.83 8.20
CA ARG A 289 13.97 13.24 6.79
C ARG A 289 13.88 14.76 6.59
N SER A 290 14.67 15.54 7.33
CA SER A 290 14.51 17.01 7.48
C SER A 290 14.59 17.82 6.17
N LEU A 291 15.12 17.25 5.08
CA LEU A 291 15.26 17.91 3.77
C LEU A 291 14.51 17.18 2.63
N SER A 292 13.65 16.22 2.95
CA SER A 292 13.09 15.30 1.96
C SER A 292 12.17 15.95 0.93
N ASN A 293 11.29 16.88 1.31
CA ASN A 293 10.31 17.44 0.36
C ASN A 293 10.95 18.31 -0.74
N SER A 294 11.89 19.19 -0.40
CA SER A 294 12.58 20.02 -1.41
C SER A 294 13.48 19.17 -2.30
N ALA A 295 14.28 18.27 -1.69
CA ALA A 295 15.19 17.41 -2.44
C ALA A 295 14.43 16.41 -3.34
N TYR A 296 13.29 15.89 -2.89
CA TYR A 296 12.41 15.04 -3.70
C TYR A 296 11.89 15.80 -4.93
N ASN A 297 11.40 17.02 -4.75
CA ASN A 297 10.92 17.85 -5.87
C ASN A 297 12.06 18.17 -6.86
N GLU A 298 13.27 18.45 -6.39
CA GLU A 298 14.44 18.62 -7.27
C GLU A 298 14.74 17.38 -8.12
N ARG A 299 14.58 16.17 -7.56
CA ARG A 299 14.75 14.92 -8.32
C ARG A 299 13.68 14.75 -9.39
N ARG A 300 12.44 15.07 -9.06
CA ARG A 300 11.33 15.06 -10.01
C ARG A 300 11.58 16.05 -11.15
N ASP A 301 11.91 17.30 -10.83
CA ASP A 301 12.18 18.35 -11.81
C ASP A 301 13.37 17.98 -12.72
N SER A 302 14.39 17.33 -12.17
CA SER A 302 15.53 16.83 -12.94
C SER A 302 15.11 15.74 -13.93
N CYS A 303 14.23 14.82 -13.53
CA CYS A 303 13.72 13.79 -14.43
C CYS A 303 12.84 14.38 -15.56
N GLU A 304 12.01 15.37 -15.24
CA GLU A 304 11.16 16.06 -16.22
C GLU A 304 12.02 16.83 -17.25
N LYS A 305 13.09 17.51 -16.80
CA LYS A 305 14.06 18.18 -17.69
C LYS A 305 14.81 17.18 -18.56
N ALA A 306 15.31 16.09 -17.98
CA ALA A 306 16.01 15.06 -18.73
C ALA A 306 15.12 14.43 -19.82
N LEU A 307 13.84 14.18 -19.51
CA LEU A 307 12.88 13.68 -20.49
C LEU A 307 12.67 14.68 -21.64
N ASN A 308 12.57 15.98 -21.34
CA ASN A 308 12.39 17.01 -22.37
C ASN A 308 13.60 17.08 -23.33
N ASP A 309 14.82 16.91 -22.82
CA ASP A 309 16.00 16.84 -23.66
C ASP A 309 16.05 15.55 -24.50
N LEU A 310 15.77 14.40 -23.90
CA LEU A 310 15.75 13.11 -24.61
C LEU A 310 14.67 13.05 -25.71
N ARG A 311 13.55 13.78 -25.54
CA ARG A 311 12.49 13.89 -26.55
C ARG A 311 12.92 14.56 -27.86
N LYS A 312 14.04 15.28 -27.88
CA LYS A 312 14.62 15.83 -29.12
C LYS A 312 15.02 14.70 -30.08
N ASN A 313 15.52 13.59 -29.54
CA ASN A 313 15.90 12.39 -30.29
C ASN A 313 14.76 11.35 -30.32
N TYR A 314 13.96 11.25 -29.25
CA TYR A 314 12.89 10.26 -29.11
C TYR A 314 11.51 10.90 -28.84
N PRO A 315 10.90 11.60 -29.83
CA PRO A 315 9.70 12.42 -29.62
C PRO A 315 8.46 11.64 -29.20
N ASN A 316 8.41 10.33 -29.48
CA ASN A 316 7.28 9.46 -29.12
C ASN A 316 7.31 8.97 -27.67
N ARG A 317 8.32 9.33 -26.87
CA ARG A 317 8.49 8.87 -25.49
C ARG A 317 7.77 9.83 -24.54
N SER A 318 6.73 9.32 -23.89
CA SER A 318 5.91 10.10 -22.94
C SER A 318 6.52 10.18 -21.54
N ASN A 319 7.40 9.25 -21.18
CA ASN A 319 8.10 9.21 -19.89
C ASN A 319 9.48 8.53 -20.01
N LEU A 320 10.32 8.67 -18.97
CA LEU A 320 11.69 8.13 -18.99
C LEU A 320 11.72 6.59 -19.07
N CYS A 321 10.79 5.89 -18.42
CA CYS A 321 10.77 4.43 -18.43
C CYS A 321 10.35 3.80 -19.77
N GLN A 322 9.92 4.61 -20.74
CA GLN A 322 9.72 4.17 -22.12
C GLN A 322 11.01 4.19 -22.94
N ILE A 323 12.09 4.79 -22.44
CA ILE A 323 13.41 4.83 -23.10
C ILE A 323 14.18 3.57 -22.69
N SER A 324 14.66 2.82 -23.68
CA SER A 324 15.50 1.65 -23.45
C SER A 324 16.93 2.05 -23.07
N ILE A 325 17.68 1.13 -22.44
CA ILE A 325 19.10 1.37 -22.10
C ILE A 325 19.91 1.71 -23.35
N SER A 326 19.72 0.97 -24.45
CA SER A 326 20.44 1.21 -25.71
C SER A 326 20.12 2.58 -26.31
N GLU A 327 18.85 3.00 -26.31
CA GLU A 327 18.47 4.35 -26.76
C GLU A 327 19.11 5.43 -25.87
N PHE A 328 19.15 5.21 -24.55
CA PHE A 328 19.77 6.17 -23.65
C PHE A 328 21.29 6.29 -23.87
N GLU A 329 22.00 5.17 -24.05
CA GLU A 329 23.45 5.16 -24.27
C GLU A 329 23.89 5.92 -25.52
N GLU A 330 23.03 5.99 -26.56
CA GLU A 330 23.30 6.75 -27.78
C GLU A 330 23.40 8.26 -27.51
N VAL A 331 22.61 8.78 -26.57
CA VAL A 331 22.42 10.24 -26.36
C VAL A 331 22.75 10.70 -24.94
N GLU A 332 23.16 9.82 -24.02
CA GLU A 332 23.33 10.16 -22.61
C GLU A 332 24.34 11.28 -22.38
N LYS A 333 25.33 11.43 -23.27
CA LYS A 333 26.37 12.45 -23.22
C LYS A 333 25.90 13.84 -23.66
N GLU A 334 24.69 13.95 -24.23
CA GLU A 334 24.07 15.22 -24.60
C GLU A 334 23.39 15.91 -23.41
N LEU A 335 23.11 15.15 -22.34
CA LEU A 335 22.52 15.65 -21.11
C LEU A 335 23.60 16.31 -20.24
N GLU A 336 23.20 17.33 -19.48
CA GLU A 336 24.00 17.82 -18.36
C GLU A 336 24.18 16.70 -17.32
N GLU A 337 25.34 16.67 -16.65
CA GLU A 337 25.79 15.57 -15.80
C GLU A 337 24.74 15.13 -14.75
N THR A 338 24.11 16.09 -14.07
CA THR A 338 23.08 15.79 -13.07
C THR A 338 21.85 15.14 -13.72
N LEU A 339 21.34 15.73 -14.81
CA LEU A 339 20.21 15.17 -15.56
C LEU A 339 20.51 13.76 -16.09
N GLN A 340 21.72 13.55 -16.61
CA GLN A 340 22.21 12.27 -17.08
C GLN A 340 22.14 11.22 -15.96
N LYS A 341 22.70 11.52 -14.77
CA LYS A 341 22.67 10.60 -13.63
C LYS A 341 21.24 10.24 -13.21
N ARG A 342 20.34 11.22 -13.12
CA ARG A 342 18.93 10.97 -12.74
C ARG A 342 18.21 10.11 -13.77
N ALA A 343 18.35 10.42 -15.06
CA ALA A 343 17.77 9.62 -16.13
C ALA A 343 18.33 8.19 -16.16
N LYS A 344 19.65 8.04 -15.98
CA LYS A 344 20.32 6.73 -15.92
C LYS A 344 19.80 5.87 -14.78
N HIS A 345 19.61 6.45 -13.58
CA HIS A 345 18.96 5.74 -12.47
C HIS A 345 17.58 5.21 -12.88
N VAL A 346 16.72 6.09 -13.38
CA VAL A 346 15.32 5.75 -13.71
C VAL A 346 15.23 4.66 -14.76
N ILE A 347 15.97 4.80 -15.86
CA ILE A 347 15.95 3.85 -16.99
C ILE A 347 16.47 2.48 -16.54
N HIS A 348 17.59 2.44 -15.82
CA HIS A 348 18.13 1.18 -15.32
C HIS A 348 17.29 0.57 -14.19
N GLU A 349 16.65 1.37 -13.32
CA GLU A 349 15.75 0.87 -12.28
C GLU A 349 14.50 0.22 -12.91
N CYS A 350 13.95 0.83 -13.96
CA CYS A 350 12.87 0.23 -14.75
C CYS A 350 13.28 -1.11 -15.37
N ALA A 351 14.51 -1.24 -15.88
CA ALA A 351 15.04 -2.53 -16.34
C ALA A 351 15.20 -3.55 -15.18
N ARG A 352 15.68 -3.12 -14.01
CA ARG A 352 15.83 -3.98 -12.81
C ARG A 352 14.49 -4.55 -12.35
N VAL A 353 13.42 -3.74 -12.30
CA VAL A 353 12.10 -4.25 -11.91
C VAL A 353 11.58 -5.30 -12.90
N ASN A 354 11.77 -5.09 -14.21
CA ASN A 354 11.38 -6.08 -15.22
C ASN A 354 12.16 -7.39 -15.08
N GLN A 355 13.46 -7.32 -14.77
CA GLN A 355 14.30 -8.51 -14.53
C GLN A 355 13.92 -9.24 -13.24
N ALA A 356 13.58 -8.51 -12.18
CA ALA A 356 13.20 -9.05 -10.88
C ALA A 356 12.04 -10.06 -10.96
N ILE A 357 11.08 -9.84 -11.86
CA ILE A 357 9.94 -10.74 -12.05
C ILE A 357 10.38 -12.13 -12.49
N ASN A 358 11.36 -12.22 -13.38
CA ASN A 358 11.88 -13.50 -13.84
C ASN A 358 12.59 -14.25 -12.70
N PHE A 359 13.45 -13.55 -11.94
CA PHE A 359 14.15 -14.17 -10.82
C PHE A 359 13.21 -14.67 -9.72
N LEU A 360 12.15 -13.92 -9.40
CA LEU A 360 11.16 -14.40 -8.41
C LEU A 360 10.37 -15.60 -8.92
N ASN A 361 9.95 -15.60 -10.19
CA ASN A 361 9.24 -16.73 -10.78
C ASN A 361 10.08 -18.01 -10.84
N ASP A 362 11.39 -17.87 -11.07
CA ASP A 362 12.35 -18.98 -11.14
C ASP A 362 12.96 -19.32 -9.76
N ASN A 363 12.50 -18.66 -8.68
CA ASN A 363 12.99 -18.83 -7.31
C ASN A 363 14.50 -18.55 -7.13
N LEU A 364 15.05 -17.64 -7.94
CA LEU A 364 16.42 -17.16 -7.95
C LEU A 364 16.60 -15.97 -6.99
N LEU A 365 16.47 -16.25 -5.69
CA LEU A 365 16.44 -15.23 -4.64
C LEU A 365 17.75 -14.48 -4.44
N PHE A 366 18.91 -15.13 -4.68
CA PHE A 366 20.21 -14.47 -4.57
C PHE A 366 20.41 -13.46 -5.71
N GLU A 367 20.03 -13.82 -6.93
CA GLU A 367 20.03 -12.96 -8.11
C GLU A 367 19.08 -11.79 -7.94
N PHE A 368 17.89 -12.02 -7.38
CA PHE A 368 16.98 -10.94 -6.97
C PHE A 368 17.64 -10.02 -5.92
N GLY A 369 18.34 -10.60 -4.94
CA GLY A 369 19.12 -9.87 -3.94
C GLY A 369 20.21 -8.98 -4.55
N GLU A 370 20.88 -9.42 -5.61
CA GLU A 370 21.83 -8.61 -6.37
C GLU A 370 21.15 -7.41 -7.06
N LEU A 371 19.91 -7.57 -7.55
CA LEU A 371 19.13 -6.42 -8.06
C LEU A 371 18.82 -5.40 -6.97
N MET A 372 18.49 -5.84 -5.75
CA MET A 372 18.30 -4.94 -4.61
C MET A 372 19.58 -4.15 -4.30
N LYS A 373 20.74 -4.83 -4.27
CA LYS A 373 22.05 -4.19 -4.05
C LYS A 373 22.36 -3.18 -5.17
N ALA A 374 22.11 -3.54 -6.42
CA ALA A 374 22.30 -2.67 -7.58
C ALA A 374 21.37 -1.44 -7.54
N SER A 375 20.11 -1.62 -7.13
CA SER A 375 19.16 -0.51 -6.90
C SER A 375 19.67 0.43 -5.82
N HIS A 376 20.17 -0.09 -4.68
CA HIS A 376 20.76 0.77 -3.64
C HIS A 376 21.95 1.58 -4.14
N ASN A 377 22.91 0.94 -4.83
CA ASN A 377 24.06 1.64 -5.40
C ASN A 377 23.60 2.72 -6.39
N SER A 378 22.60 2.43 -7.22
CA SER A 378 22.01 3.41 -8.13
C SER A 378 21.37 4.58 -7.39
N LEU A 379 20.66 4.34 -6.28
CA LEU A 379 20.06 5.41 -5.47
C LEU A 379 21.10 6.24 -4.72
N ARG A 380 22.22 5.63 -4.30
CA ARG A 380 23.34 6.32 -3.67
C ARG A 380 24.12 7.16 -4.67
N ASP A 381 24.54 6.56 -5.78
CA ASP A 381 25.54 7.12 -6.69
C ASP A 381 24.93 7.93 -7.85
N LEU A 382 23.79 7.47 -8.40
CA LEU A 382 23.14 8.09 -9.56
C LEU A 382 21.97 8.96 -9.17
N TYR A 383 21.18 8.56 -8.16
CA TYR A 383 20.04 9.36 -7.70
C TYR A 383 20.38 10.26 -6.52
N GLU A 384 21.47 9.97 -5.78
CA GLU A 384 21.97 10.76 -4.65
C GLU A 384 20.86 11.07 -3.63
N VAL A 385 20.17 10.01 -3.20
CA VAL A 385 19.12 10.07 -2.16
C VAL A 385 19.46 9.24 -0.92
N SER A 386 20.62 8.60 -0.88
CA SER A 386 21.07 7.87 0.32
C SER A 386 21.75 8.79 1.34
N THR A 387 22.11 8.23 2.49
CA THR A 387 22.96 8.89 3.51
C THR A 387 24.04 7.93 3.98
N PRO A 388 25.13 8.43 4.59
CA PRO A 388 26.18 7.56 5.13
C PRO A 388 25.64 6.52 6.14
N GLU A 389 24.62 6.88 6.92
CA GLU A 389 23.95 5.95 7.83
C GLU A 389 23.21 4.83 7.11
N LEU A 390 22.46 5.15 6.05
CA LEU A 390 21.76 4.15 5.25
C LEU A 390 22.75 3.26 4.50
N ASP A 391 23.78 3.85 3.90
CA ASP A 391 24.82 3.11 3.18
C ASP A 391 25.56 2.13 4.09
N LEU A 392 25.85 2.55 5.32
CA LEU A 392 26.46 1.68 6.32
C LEU A 392 25.52 0.55 6.73
N LEU A 393 24.23 0.84 6.99
CA LEU A 393 23.23 -0.18 7.31
C LEU A 393 23.11 -1.22 6.19
N VAL A 394 22.98 -0.76 4.95
CA VAL A 394 22.90 -1.64 3.79
C VAL A 394 24.19 -2.47 3.63
N SER A 395 25.36 -1.86 3.84
CA SER A 395 26.64 -2.58 3.78
C SER A 395 26.77 -3.67 4.83
N ILE A 396 26.32 -3.42 6.06
CA ILE A 396 26.32 -4.42 7.13
C ILE A 396 25.31 -5.52 6.80
N ALA A 397 24.06 -5.16 6.52
CA ALA A 397 22.99 -6.10 6.23
C ALA A 397 23.36 -7.10 5.12
N ASN A 398 23.93 -6.62 4.01
CA ASN A 398 24.32 -7.46 2.88
C ASN A 398 25.51 -8.41 3.16
N LYS A 399 26.24 -8.23 4.27
CA LYS A 399 27.35 -9.10 4.68
C LYS A 399 26.92 -10.19 5.65
N ILE A 400 25.75 -10.06 6.26
CA ILE A 400 25.24 -11.02 7.24
C ILE A 400 24.71 -12.25 6.50
N ASN A 401 25.09 -13.44 6.98
CA ASN A 401 24.66 -14.70 6.39
C ASN A 401 23.12 -14.84 6.42
N GLY A 402 22.55 -15.31 5.31
CA GLY A 402 21.10 -15.44 5.14
C GLY A 402 20.39 -14.17 4.65
N CYS A 403 21.09 -13.05 4.45
CA CYS A 403 20.55 -11.89 3.73
C CYS A 403 20.70 -12.11 2.21
N TYR A 404 19.58 -12.15 1.49
CA TYR A 404 19.59 -12.20 0.02
C TYR A 404 20.03 -10.87 -0.56
N GLY A 405 19.42 -9.77 -0.08
CA GLY A 405 19.74 -8.43 -0.50
C GLY A 405 19.08 -7.38 0.40
N SER A 406 19.75 -6.24 0.53
CA SER A 406 19.29 -5.09 1.29
C SER A 406 19.48 -3.80 0.50
N ARG A 407 18.55 -2.86 0.67
CA ARG A 407 18.60 -1.51 0.07
C ARG A 407 17.82 -0.50 0.91
N LEU A 408 18.08 0.79 0.71
CA LEU A 408 17.20 1.84 1.23
C LEU A 408 15.77 1.69 0.66
N THR A 409 14.74 2.17 1.34
CA THR A 409 13.34 2.13 0.86
C THR A 409 12.61 3.45 1.13
N GLY A 410 11.72 3.83 0.22
CA GLY A 410 11.06 5.13 0.14
C GLY A 410 11.94 6.23 -0.45
N ALA A 411 11.59 7.48 -0.16
CA ALA A 411 12.18 8.69 -0.76
C ALA A 411 13.67 8.95 -0.45
N GLY A 412 14.29 8.19 0.45
CA GLY A 412 15.66 8.43 0.91
C GLY A 412 15.80 9.60 1.90
N PHE A 413 17.01 10.16 1.98
CA PHE A 413 17.43 11.24 2.88
C PHE A 413 17.24 10.91 4.38
N GLY A 414 17.39 9.62 4.71
CA GLY A 414 17.09 9.04 6.03
C GLY A 414 15.95 8.03 5.96
N GLY A 415 15.42 7.63 7.11
CA GLY A 415 14.37 6.60 7.20
C GLY A 415 14.92 5.17 7.21
N CYS A 416 14.39 4.30 6.36
CA CYS A 416 14.58 2.86 6.49
C CYS A 416 15.38 2.22 5.35
N ILE A 417 15.96 1.06 5.67
CA ILE A 417 16.33 0.03 4.71
C ILE A 417 15.32 -1.12 4.74
N VAL A 418 15.24 -1.88 3.66
CA VAL A 418 14.51 -3.14 3.56
C VAL A 418 15.47 -4.25 3.14
N SER A 419 15.41 -5.38 3.84
CA SER A 419 16.19 -6.59 3.58
C SER A 419 15.27 -7.77 3.34
N LEU A 420 15.63 -8.61 2.37
CA LEU A 420 15.07 -9.95 2.25
C LEU A 420 16.02 -10.95 2.90
N VAL A 421 15.52 -11.69 3.88
CA VAL A 421 16.33 -12.57 4.74
C VAL A 421 15.69 -13.95 4.79
N GLN A 422 16.50 -15.00 4.83
CA GLN A 422 16.04 -16.37 5.08
C GLN A 422 15.37 -16.44 6.45
N SER A 423 14.15 -16.99 6.51
CA SER A 423 13.35 -17.03 7.74
C SER A 423 14.04 -17.70 8.91
N GLU A 424 14.84 -18.74 8.65
CA GLU A 424 15.55 -19.51 9.67
C GLU A 424 16.66 -18.72 10.37
N THR A 425 17.21 -17.70 9.70
CA THR A 425 18.33 -16.89 10.21
C THR A 425 17.93 -15.49 10.63
N VAL A 426 16.63 -15.14 10.57
CA VAL A 426 16.15 -13.77 10.77
C VAL A 426 16.51 -13.17 12.14
N ASN A 427 16.43 -13.95 13.22
CA ASN A 427 16.77 -13.47 14.56
C ASN A 427 18.25 -13.13 14.68
N LYS A 428 19.13 -14.02 14.16
CA LYS A 428 20.58 -13.78 14.11
C LYS A 428 20.91 -12.56 13.25
N PHE A 429 20.20 -12.40 12.13
CA PHE A 429 20.36 -11.25 11.26
C PHE A 429 20.06 -9.93 12.00
N VAL A 430 18.95 -9.86 12.73
CA VAL A 430 18.57 -8.67 13.51
C VAL A 430 19.61 -8.36 14.58
N GLU A 431 19.98 -9.35 15.40
CA GLU A 431 20.96 -9.18 16.48
C GLU A 431 22.33 -8.72 15.95
N GLU A 432 22.80 -9.31 14.85
CA GLU A 432 24.09 -8.96 14.24
C GLU A 432 24.05 -7.57 13.59
N LEU A 433 22.95 -7.21 12.93
CA LEU A 433 22.79 -5.89 12.31
C LEU A 433 22.79 -4.78 13.37
N GLU A 434 21.98 -4.93 14.41
CA GLU A 434 21.85 -3.96 15.50
C GLU A 434 23.17 -3.80 16.25
N SER A 435 23.78 -4.91 16.67
CA SER A 435 25.03 -4.88 17.43
C SER A 435 26.21 -4.34 16.60
N THR A 436 26.31 -4.70 15.31
CA THR A 436 27.40 -4.23 14.44
C THR A 436 27.24 -2.74 14.12
N TYR A 437 26.02 -2.28 13.85
CA TYR A 437 25.77 -0.87 13.59
C TYR A 437 26.04 -0.01 14.83
N PHE A 438 25.57 -0.45 16.01
CA PHE A 438 25.83 0.24 17.27
C PHE A 438 27.33 0.30 17.58
N LYS A 439 28.08 -0.79 17.42
CA LYS A 439 29.55 -0.80 17.62
C LYS A 439 30.29 0.19 16.71
N LYS A 440 29.79 0.41 15.49
CA LYS A 440 30.43 1.31 14.51
C LYS A 440 30.05 2.78 14.67
N THR A 441 28.86 3.07 15.20
CA THR A 441 28.29 4.43 15.17
C THR A 441 27.92 4.99 16.54
N GLY A 442 27.74 4.12 17.55
CA GLY A 442 27.15 4.47 18.84
C GLY A 442 25.66 4.81 18.77
N LYS A 443 25.00 4.61 17.61
CA LYS A 443 23.59 4.93 17.39
C LYS A 443 22.75 3.66 17.43
N GLU A 444 21.58 3.76 18.07
CA GLU A 444 20.57 2.70 18.05
C GLU A 444 19.72 2.77 16.77
N ILE A 445 19.23 1.62 16.34
CA ILE A 445 18.29 1.46 15.23
C ILE A 445 17.06 0.72 15.73
N GLU A 446 16.04 0.60 14.88
CA GLU A 446 14.85 -0.18 15.20
C GLU A 446 14.51 -1.12 14.05
N THR A 447 14.30 -2.39 14.35
CA THR A 447 14.06 -3.43 13.35
C THR A 447 12.65 -4.00 13.46
N TYR A 448 12.04 -4.25 12.30
CA TYR A 448 10.71 -4.83 12.21
C TYR A 448 10.76 -6.04 11.29
N VAL A 449 10.51 -7.21 11.87
CA VAL A 449 10.34 -8.46 11.13
C VAL A 449 8.90 -8.54 10.65
N CYS A 450 8.71 -8.54 9.33
CA CYS A 450 7.42 -8.43 8.68
C CYS A 450 7.18 -9.56 7.68
N LYS A 451 5.90 -9.82 7.42
CA LYS A 451 5.42 -10.72 6.37
C LYS A 451 4.56 -9.98 5.36
N ALA A 452 4.56 -10.49 4.13
CA ALA A 452 3.66 -10.00 3.09
C ALA A 452 2.21 -10.35 3.44
N SER A 453 1.33 -9.36 3.42
CA SER A 453 -0.04 -9.47 3.91
C SER A 453 -1.09 -9.15 2.85
N ASP A 454 -2.34 -9.55 3.13
CA ASP A 454 -3.49 -9.07 2.36
C ASP A 454 -3.63 -7.55 2.51
N GLY A 455 -4.18 -6.90 1.48
CA GLY A 455 -4.56 -5.50 1.51
C GLY A 455 -5.75 -5.24 2.44
N VAL A 456 -6.31 -4.03 2.35
CA VAL A 456 -7.40 -3.59 3.23
C VAL A 456 -8.57 -4.56 3.28
N ILE A 457 -9.05 -4.79 4.50
CA ILE A 457 -10.17 -5.66 4.82
C ILE A 457 -11.14 -4.87 5.69
N VAL A 458 -12.44 -5.05 5.48
CA VAL A 458 -13.46 -4.53 6.38
C VAL A 458 -14.31 -5.70 6.84
N GLU A 459 -14.37 -5.89 8.15
CA GLU A 459 -15.25 -6.84 8.80
C GLU A 459 -16.41 -6.10 9.44
N TRP A 460 -17.56 -6.76 9.54
CA TRP A 460 -18.68 -6.27 10.32
C TRP A 460 -19.32 -7.42 11.09
N HIS A 461 -19.90 -7.13 12.25
CA HIS A 461 -20.73 -8.07 12.98
C HIS A 461 -22.01 -7.39 13.45
N GLU A 462 -23.09 -8.17 13.56
CA GLU A 462 -24.27 -7.69 14.27
C GLU A 462 -23.88 -7.56 15.74
N LEU A 463 -23.88 -6.34 16.27
CA LEU A 463 -23.83 -6.14 17.72
C LEU A 463 -24.98 -6.97 18.30
N SER A 464 -24.66 -7.90 19.20
CA SER A 464 -25.71 -8.61 19.92
C SER A 464 -26.55 -7.55 20.58
N THR A 465 -27.76 -7.33 20.08
CA THR A 465 -28.78 -6.66 20.87
C THR A 465 -28.91 -7.53 22.10
N SER A 466 -28.33 -7.09 23.22
CA SER A 466 -28.81 -7.49 24.52
C SER A 466 -30.29 -7.14 24.49
N ILE A 467 -31.12 -8.15 24.23
CA ILE A 467 -32.53 -8.10 24.54
C ILE A 467 -32.53 -7.88 26.04
N VAL A 468 -32.67 -6.61 26.41
CA VAL A 468 -33.07 -6.24 27.76
C VAL A 468 -34.53 -6.65 27.80
N ASP A 469 -34.76 -7.88 28.26
CA ASP A 469 -36.08 -8.34 28.70
C ASP A 469 -36.53 -7.55 29.94
#